data_AF-A0A7J7PAD2-F1
#
_entry.id   AF-A0A7J7PAD2-F1
#
_cell.length_a   1.000
_cell.length_b   1.000
_cell.length_c   1.000
_cell.angle_alpha   90.00
_cell.angle_beta   90.00
_cell.angle_gamma   90.00
#
_symmetry.space_group_name_H-M   'P 1'
#
loop_
_entity.id
_entity.type
_entity.pdbx_description
1 polymer ?
#
loop_
_entity_poly.entity_id
_entity_poly.type
_entity_poly.pdbx_seq_one_letter_code
_entity_poly.pdbx_strand_id
1 'polypeptide(L)'
;MRVRNGETEMCILKDIRLLDPDMESSGSLFVGCYILQLILHMPLEMAPHLRALATALIRRMQSCQIAGLKSSLLLIFARLVHMSSPNVEQFIDMLITLPAEGHENSLTYLMSAWTKQQVEIQGLYQIKVTTTALALLLSTRHVDLVKINVPGHLVESTVGITTRSKSKLVPDQWSWMPLPTKILALLADMLIEIKEQVLVADDEDSDWKKFKMEMTKMTKTCYIRLINLASYVTDFLIRFSDSDRQFLIIYTSI
;
A
#
# COMPACT_ATOMS: atom_id res chain seq x y z
N MET A 1 35.41 5.95 12.58
CA MET A 1 33.96 5.94 12.28
C MET A 1 33.43 4.64 11.66
N ARG A 2 34.26 3.63 11.36
CA ARG A 2 33.81 2.39 10.66
C ARG A 2 33.20 1.31 11.56
N VAL A 3 33.45 1.36 12.87
CA VAL A 3 33.01 0.31 13.82
C VAL A 3 31.53 0.42 14.19
N ARG A 4 30.95 1.63 14.22
CA ARG A 4 29.52 1.83 14.54
C ARG A 4 28.57 1.29 13.47
N ASN A 5 28.93 1.36 12.18
CA ASN A 5 28.06 0.87 11.10
C ASN A 5 27.83 -0.65 11.19
N GLY A 6 28.87 -1.45 11.51
CA GLY A 6 28.72 -2.91 11.57
C GLY A 6 27.80 -3.40 12.69
N GLU A 7 27.76 -2.70 13.83
CA GLU A 7 26.86 -3.04 14.94
C GLU A 7 25.41 -2.66 14.62
N THR A 8 25.19 -1.49 14.01
CA THR A 8 23.86 -1.04 13.58
C THR A 8 23.29 -1.91 12.46
N GLU A 9 24.10 -2.26 11.45
CA GLU A 9 23.72 -3.19 10.37
C GLU A 9 23.33 -4.58 10.93
N MET A 10 24.08 -5.08 11.93
CA MET A 10 23.78 -6.35 12.58
C MET A 10 22.47 -6.31 13.40
N CYS A 11 22.15 -5.20 14.06
CA CYS A 11 20.88 -5.05 14.77
C CYS A 11 19.69 -4.99 13.81
N ILE A 12 19.77 -4.20 12.73
CA ILE A 12 18.69 -4.09 11.73
C ILE A 12 18.38 -5.46 11.10
N LEU A 13 19.42 -6.22 10.72
CA LEU A 13 19.23 -7.56 10.16
C LEU A 13 18.62 -8.55 11.17
N LYS A 14 18.96 -8.44 12.46
CA LYS A 14 18.33 -9.26 13.52
C LYS A 14 16.87 -8.89 13.70
N ASP A 15 16.52 -7.61 13.66
CA ASP A 15 15.15 -7.14 13.80
C ASP A 15 14.27 -7.57 12.62
N ILE A 16 14.83 -7.60 11.39
CA ILE A 16 14.16 -8.15 10.21
C ILE A 16 13.90 -9.66 10.37
N ARG A 17 14.79 -10.41 11.04
CA ARG A 17 14.56 -11.83 11.35
C ARG A 17 13.42 -12.04 12.34
N LEU A 18 12.96 -11.02 13.08
CA LEU A 18 11.79 -11.15 13.95
C LEU A 18 10.47 -11.14 13.17
N LEU A 19 10.51 -10.88 11.85
CA LEU A 19 9.40 -11.12 10.93
C LEU A 19 9.35 -12.57 10.41
N ASP A 20 10.14 -13.49 10.97
CA ASP A 20 10.12 -14.90 10.57
C ASP A 20 8.69 -15.46 10.65
N PRO A 21 8.22 -16.20 9.61
CA PRO A 21 6.91 -16.86 9.63
C PRO A 21 6.68 -17.75 10.88
N ASP A 22 7.73 -18.28 11.50
CA ASP A 22 7.62 -19.14 12.68
C ASP A 22 7.38 -18.38 14.00
N MET A 23 7.41 -17.04 13.98
CA MET A 23 7.20 -16.21 15.18
C MET A 23 5.72 -15.96 15.48
N GLU A 24 5.41 -15.73 16.76
CA GLU A 24 4.06 -15.39 17.21
C GLU A 24 3.56 -14.09 16.57
N SER A 25 2.27 -14.02 16.23
CA SER A 25 1.68 -12.86 15.55
C SER A 25 1.72 -11.57 16.36
N SER A 26 1.62 -11.67 17.69
CA SER A 26 1.75 -10.55 18.63
C SER A 26 3.15 -9.91 18.58
N GLY A 27 4.20 -10.73 18.57
CA GLY A 27 5.58 -10.28 18.39
C GLY A 27 5.80 -9.55 17.07
N SER A 28 5.23 -10.05 15.97
CA SER A 28 5.36 -9.41 14.66
C SER A 28 4.64 -8.06 14.56
N LEU A 29 3.55 -7.84 15.30
CA LEU A 29 2.90 -6.52 15.36
C LEU A 29 3.83 -5.49 16.00
N PHE A 30 4.47 -5.84 17.11
CA PHE A 30 5.42 -4.95 17.79
C PHE A 30 6.64 -4.66 16.91
N VAL A 31 7.21 -5.70 16.30
CA VAL A 31 8.33 -5.59 15.36
C VAL A 31 7.94 -4.75 14.15
N GLY A 32 6.72 -4.90 13.62
CA GLY A 32 6.21 -4.10 12.52
C GLY A 32 6.14 -2.61 12.86
N CYS A 33 5.67 -2.26 14.06
CA CYS A 33 5.67 -0.88 14.56
C CYS A 33 7.09 -0.33 14.69
N TYR A 34 8.03 -1.14 15.19
CA TYR A 34 9.43 -0.74 15.32
C TYR A 34 10.12 -0.53 13.96
N ILE A 35 9.98 -1.47 13.02
CA ILE A 35 10.49 -1.35 11.65
C ILE A 35 9.91 -0.10 10.97
N LEU A 36 8.62 0.18 11.18
CA LEU A 36 8.00 1.41 10.70
C LEU A 36 8.72 2.65 11.26
N GLN A 37 9.06 2.67 12.56
CA GLN A 37 9.82 3.78 13.13
C GLN A 37 11.23 3.89 12.54
N LEU A 38 11.92 2.77 12.27
CA LEU A 38 13.23 2.77 11.62
C LEU A 38 13.16 3.39 10.22
N ILE A 39 12.17 3.01 9.41
CA ILE A 39 11.95 3.59 8.07
C ILE A 39 11.67 5.09 8.17
N LEU A 40 10.91 5.53 9.18
CA LEU A 40 10.53 6.93 9.35
C LEU A 40 11.72 7.82 9.75
N HIS A 41 12.61 7.32 10.61
CA HIS A 41 13.67 8.12 11.24
C HIS A 41 15.05 7.87 10.66
N MET A 42 15.30 6.71 10.05
CA MET A 42 16.60 6.30 9.51
C MET A 42 16.49 5.70 8.09
N PRO A 43 15.87 6.39 7.12
CA PRO A 43 15.66 5.85 5.78
C PRO A 43 16.96 5.52 5.02
N LEU A 44 18.03 6.28 5.26
CA LEU A 44 19.34 6.05 4.63
C LEU A 44 19.99 4.74 5.11
N GLU A 45 19.89 4.44 6.40
CA GLU A 45 20.40 3.18 6.99
C GLU A 45 19.52 1.99 6.59
N MET A 46 18.22 2.22 6.33
CA MET A 46 17.30 1.17 5.89
C MET A 46 17.44 0.83 4.40
N ALA A 47 17.90 1.76 3.56
CA ALA A 47 17.97 1.57 2.12
C ALA A 47 18.80 0.34 1.66
N PRO A 48 19.98 0.05 2.22
CA PRO A 48 20.75 -1.15 1.88
C PRO A 48 20.01 -2.46 2.20
N HIS A 49 19.12 -2.44 3.20
CA HIS A 49 18.39 -3.61 3.69
C HIS A 49 17.01 -3.77 3.06
N LEU A 50 16.63 -2.90 2.12
CA LEU A 50 15.30 -2.86 1.50
C LEU A 50 14.86 -4.22 0.93
N ARG A 51 15.75 -4.90 0.20
CA ARG A 51 15.46 -6.22 -0.40
C ARG A 51 15.22 -7.29 0.67
N ALA A 52 16.05 -7.33 1.71
CA ALA A 52 15.92 -8.29 2.80
C ALA A 52 14.63 -8.06 3.58
N LEU A 53 14.30 -6.80 3.85
CA LEU A 53 13.06 -6.42 4.50
C LEU A 53 11.84 -6.77 3.66
N ALA A 54 11.82 -6.44 2.37
CA ALA A 54 10.73 -6.80 1.46
C ALA A 54 10.50 -8.31 1.43
N THR A 55 11.58 -9.10 1.33
CA THR A 55 11.51 -10.58 1.35
C THR A 55 10.87 -11.09 2.64
N ALA A 56 11.30 -10.58 3.80
CA ALA A 56 10.75 -10.98 5.09
C ALA A 56 9.27 -10.60 5.24
N LEU A 57 8.90 -9.39 4.79
CA LEU A 57 7.51 -8.92 4.82
C LEU A 57 6.59 -9.78 3.93
N ILE A 58 7.03 -10.15 2.72
CA ILE A 58 6.25 -11.04 1.83
C ILE A 58 6.00 -12.38 2.51
N ARG A 59 7.06 -13.04 3.00
CA ARG A 59 6.95 -14.32 3.71
C ARG A 59 5.99 -14.24 4.90
N ARG A 60 6.10 -13.18 5.70
CA ARG A 60 5.24 -12.98 6.86
C ARG A 60 3.79 -12.70 6.48
N MET A 61 3.56 -11.97 5.39
CA MET A 61 2.22 -11.69 4.91
C MET A 61 1.55 -12.95 4.33
N GLN A 62 2.34 -13.87 3.75
CA GLN A 62 1.87 -15.16 3.24
C GLN A 62 1.50 -16.13 4.36
N SER A 63 2.27 -16.16 5.45
CA SER A 63 2.00 -17.06 6.57
C SER A 63 0.91 -16.55 7.52
N CYS A 64 0.71 -15.24 7.64
CA CYS A 64 -0.22 -14.70 8.62
C CYS A 64 -1.70 -14.79 8.16
N GLN A 65 -2.58 -15.11 9.11
CA GLN A 65 -4.04 -15.15 8.89
C GLN A 65 -4.78 -13.96 9.51
N ILE A 66 -4.10 -13.17 10.35
CA ILE A 66 -4.69 -12.05 11.07
C ILE A 66 -4.75 -10.82 10.15
N ALA A 67 -5.96 -10.37 9.81
CA ALA A 67 -6.19 -9.21 8.94
C ALA A 67 -5.48 -7.94 9.47
N GLY A 68 -5.54 -7.67 10.77
CA GLY A 68 -4.86 -6.53 11.38
C GLY A 68 -3.33 -6.54 11.20
N LEU A 69 -2.71 -7.72 11.22
CA LEU A 69 -1.28 -7.88 10.92
C LEU A 69 -1.00 -7.66 9.42
N LYS A 70 -1.87 -8.13 8.52
CA LYS A 70 -1.74 -7.82 7.09
C LYS A 70 -1.80 -6.32 6.82
N SER A 71 -2.76 -5.61 7.41
CA SER A 71 -2.87 -4.15 7.29
C SER A 71 -1.62 -3.43 7.82
N SER A 72 -1.02 -3.89 8.93
CA SER A 72 0.20 -3.27 9.46
C SER A 72 1.44 -3.56 8.59
N LEU A 73 1.57 -4.76 8.04
CA LEU A 73 2.65 -5.10 7.11
C LEU A 73 2.51 -4.35 5.78
N LEU A 74 1.29 -4.18 5.27
CA LEU A 74 1.01 -3.37 4.08
C LEU A 74 1.38 -1.90 4.29
N LEU A 75 1.15 -1.37 5.49
CA LEU A 75 1.58 -0.01 5.82
C LEU A 75 3.11 0.15 5.71
N ILE A 76 3.87 -0.89 6.09
CA ILE A 76 5.33 -0.91 5.94
C ILE A 76 5.69 -0.90 4.45
N PHE A 77 5.07 -1.76 3.62
CA PHE A 77 5.26 -1.74 2.17
C PHE A 77 4.96 -0.38 1.55
N ALA A 78 3.85 0.25 1.93
CA ALA A 78 3.51 1.59 1.46
C ALA A 78 4.59 2.61 1.81
N ARG A 79 5.20 2.51 3.00
CA ARG A 79 6.33 3.35 3.39
C ARG A 79 7.59 3.06 2.61
N LEU A 80 7.85 1.81 2.23
CA LEU A 80 8.97 1.45 1.35
C LEU A 80 8.79 2.04 -0.06
N VAL A 81 7.56 2.05 -0.59
CA VAL A 81 7.24 2.73 -1.86
C VAL A 81 7.57 4.22 -1.77
N HIS A 82 7.09 4.90 -0.71
CA HIS A 82 7.39 6.32 -0.48
C HIS A 82 8.88 6.60 -0.31
N MET A 83 9.60 5.72 0.40
CA MET A 83 11.05 5.82 0.59
C MET A 83 11.81 5.66 -0.73
N SER A 84 11.29 4.85 -1.64
CA SER A 84 11.90 4.58 -2.95
C SER A 84 11.68 5.73 -3.95
N SER A 85 10.76 6.67 -3.68
CA SER A 85 10.52 7.82 -4.54
C SER A 85 11.75 8.75 -4.62
N PRO A 86 12.19 9.16 -5.83
CA PRO A 86 11.49 9.06 -7.12
C PRO A 86 11.70 7.74 -7.90
N ASN A 87 12.60 6.85 -7.45
CA ASN A 87 12.97 5.60 -8.13
C ASN A 87 12.02 4.43 -7.80
N VAL A 88 10.71 4.65 -7.83
CA VAL A 88 9.71 3.61 -7.48
C VAL A 88 9.79 2.42 -8.45
N GLU A 89 10.15 2.63 -9.71
CA GLU A 89 10.37 1.57 -10.70
C GLU A 89 11.41 0.54 -10.24
N GLN A 90 12.53 0.97 -9.67
CA GLN A 90 13.57 0.06 -9.17
C GLN A 90 13.07 -0.80 -7.99
N PHE A 91 12.13 -0.26 -7.20
CA PHE A 91 11.47 -1.04 -6.15
C PHE A 91 10.55 -2.10 -6.74
N ILE A 92 9.82 -1.77 -7.82
CA ILE A 92 8.98 -2.71 -8.57
C ILE A 92 9.85 -3.82 -9.19
N ASP A 93 10.92 -3.46 -9.89
CA ASP A 93 11.89 -4.41 -10.46
C ASP A 93 12.42 -5.36 -9.40
N MET A 94 12.78 -4.84 -8.22
CA MET A 94 13.25 -5.64 -7.11
C MET A 94 12.18 -6.63 -6.64
N LEU A 95 10.92 -6.23 -6.50
CA LEU A 95 9.83 -7.15 -6.12
C LEU A 95 9.57 -8.23 -7.18
N ILE A 96 9.77 -7.95 -8.46
CA ILE A 96 9.64 -8.95 -9.54
C ILE A 96 10.71 -10.05 -9.38
N THR A 97 11.91 -9.70 -8.91
CA THR A 97 12.99 -10.68 -8.67
C THR A 97 12.78 -11.55 -7.42
N LEU A 98 11.83 -11.22 -6.54
CA LEU A 98 11.61 -11.94 -5.29
C LEU A 98 10.53 -13.02 -5.42
N PRO A 99 10.75 -14.24 -4.91
CA PRO A 99 9.76 -15.31 -4.97
C PRO A 99 8.62 -15.08 -3.99
N ALA A 100 7.41 -15.49 -4.38
CA ALA A 100 6.23 -15.54 -3.51
C ALA A 100 5.44 -16.84 -3.78
N GLU A 101 5.13 -17.59 -2.74
CA GLU A 101 4.39 -18.86 -2.87
C GLU A 101 3.04 -18.68 -3.58
N GLY A 102 2.76 -19.54 -4.56
CA GLY A 102 1.52 -19.54 -5.33
C GLY A 102 1.32 -18.36 -6.29
N HIS A 103 2.35 -17.54 -6.51
CA HIS A 103 2.32 -16.37 -7.41
C HIS A 103 3.56 -16.35 -8.30
N GLU A 104 3.50 -15.66 -9.45
CA GLU A 104 4.64 -15.54 -10.37
C GLU A 104 5.84 -14.85 -9.71
N ASN A 105 5.57 -13.81 -8.91
CA ASN A 105 6.57 -13.04 -8.20
C ASN A 105 5.93 -12.30 -7.02
N SER A 106 6.77 -11.69 -6.18
CA SER A 106 6.32 -10.94 -5.00
C SER A 106 5.49 -9.71 -5.34
N LEU A 107 5.73 -9.07 -6.48
CA LEU A 107 4.90 -7.94 -6.94
C LEU A 107 3.45 -8.41 -7.14
N THR A 108 3.25 -9.50 -7.87
CA THR A 108 1.92 -10.07 -8.16
C THR A 108 1.17 -10.41 -6.87
N TYR A 109 1.85 -11.07 -5.93
CA TYR A 109 1.29 -11.39 -4.63
C TYR A 109 0.93 -10.12 -3.84
N LEU A 110 1.87 -9.18 -3.71
CA LEU A 110 1.68 -7.96 -2.95
C LEU A 110 0.51 -7.13 -3.49
N MET A 111 0.41 -6.96 -4.81
CA MET A 111 -0.64 -6.16 -5.42
C MET A 111 -2.02 -6.81 -5.30
N SER A 112 -2.12 -8.14 -5.40
CA SER A 112 -3.34 -8.88 -5.12
C SER A 112 -3.79 -8.74 -3.66
N ALA A 113 -2.86 -8.96 -2.72
CA ALA A 113 -3.14 -8.82 -1.29
C ALA A 113 -3.51 -7.39 -0.90
N TRP A 114 -2.78 -6.40 -1.42
CA TRP A 114 -2.98 -4.99 -1.10
C TRP A 114 -4.32 -4.49 -1.64
N THR A 115 -4.65 -4.72 -2.90
CA THR A 115 -5.93 -4.26 -3.48
C THR A 115 -7.14 -4.90 -2.80
N LYS A 116 -7.01 -6.13 -2.29
CA LYS A 116 -8.04 -6.78 -1.48
C LYS A 116 -8.17 -6.15 -0.08
N GLN A 117 -7.05 -5.89 0.58
CA GLN A 117 -7.01 -5.39 1.95
C GLN A 117 -7.24 -3.87 2.05
N GLN A 118 -7.09 -3.11 0.96
CA GLN A 118 -7.11 -1.64 0.99
C GLN A 118 -8.37 -1.07 1.65
N VAL A 119 -9.53 -1.68 1.40
CA VAL A 119 -10.83 -1.27 1.98
C VAL A 119 -10.96 -1.58 3.48
N GLU A 120 -10.13 -2.48 4.01
CA GLU A 120 -10.10 -2.84 5.43
C GLU A 120 -9.13 -1.95 6.24
N ILE A 121 -8.39 -1.05 5.58
CA ILE A 121 -7.42 -0.18 6.25
C ILE A 121 -8.15 0.92 7.01
N GLN A 122 -7.94 0.96 8.31
CA GLN A 122 -8.52 1.96 9.21
C GLN A 122 -7.46 2.95 9.69
N GLY A 123 -7.93 4.18 9.99
CA GLY A 123 -7.10 5.27 10.49
C GLY A 123 -6.63 6.20 9.39
N LEU A 124 -6.88 7.50 9.57
CA LEU A 124 -6.64 8.54 8.56
C LEU A 124 -5.19 8.56 8.04
N TYR A 125 -4.23 8.34 8.93
CA TYR A 125 -2.82 8.31 8.54
C TYR A 125 -2.49 7.09 7.69
N GLN A 126 -2.96 5.92 8.07
CA GLN A 126 -2.74 4.66 7.36
C GLN A 126 -3.35 4.76 5.96
N ILE A 127 -4.60 5.21 5.89
CA ILE A 127 -5.33 5.45 4.64
C ILE A 127 -4.55 6.42 3.73
N LYS A 128 -4.08 7.56 4.26
CA LYS A 128 -3.25 8.50 3.48
C LYS A 128 -2.01 7.83 2.91
N VAL A 129 -1.28 7.10 3.74
CA VAL A 129 -0.01 6.46 3.35
C VAL A 129 -0.22 5.40 2.28
N THR A 130 -1.19 4.51 2.45
CA THR A 130 -1.43 3.42 1.50
C THR A 130 -2.03 3.93 0.20
N THR A 131 -3.00 4.84 0.26
CA THR A 131 -3.65 5.46 -0.91
C THR A 131 -2.63 6.22 -1.76
N THR A 132 -1.81 7.07 -1.14
CA THR A 132 -0.78 7.82 -1.87
C THR A 132 0.33 6.91 -2.41
N ALA A 133 0.64 5.78 -1.74
CA ALA A 133 1.59 4.80 -2.27
C ALA A 133 1.03 4.06 -3.49
N LEU A 134 -0.26 3.71 -3.49
CA LEU A 134 -0.94 3.13 -4.66
C LEU A 134 -0.94 4.10 -5.85
N ALA A 135 -1.18 5.39 -5.60
CA ALA A 135 -1.06 6.42 -6.62
C ALA A 135 0.37 6.53 -7.17
N LEU A 136 1.40 6.49 -6.31
CA LEU A 136 2.80 6.48 -6.74
C LEU A 136 3.16 5.24 -7.58
N LEU A 137 2.70 4.06 -7.20
CA LEU A 137 2.89 2.84 -7.99
C LEU A 137 2.25 2.99 -9.36
N LEU A 138 1.01 3.48 -9.42
CA LEU A 138 0.29 3.70 -10.68
C LEU A 138 0.98 4.76 -11.57
N SER A 139 1.54 5.82 -10.99
CA SER A 139 2.34 6.84 -11.71
C SER A 139 3.52 6.27 -12.48
N THR A 140 4.11 5.15 -12.03
CA THR A 140 5.27 4.55 -12.71
C THR A 140 4.94 4.02 -14.10
N ARG A 141 3.67 3.69 -14.36
CA ARG A 141 3.22 3.04 -15.61
C ARG A 141 4.06 1.80 -15.95
N HIS A 142 4.60 1.14 -14.94
CA HIS A 142 5.48 0.00 -15.11
C HIS A 142 4.74 -1.13 -15.83
N VAL A 143 5.36 -1.72 -16.87
CA VAL A 143 4.73 -2.70 -17.75
C VAL A 143 4.20 -3.92 -16.99
N ASP A 144 4.91 -4.37 -15.95
CA ASP A 144 4.48 -5.51 -15.15
C ASP A 144 3.26 -5.24 -14.27
N LEU A 145 2.92 -3.98 -13.98
CA LEU A 145 1.66 -3.67 -13.31
C LEU A 145 0.46 -3.99 -14.22
N VAL A 146 0.60 -3.78 -15.53
CA VAL A 146 -0.47 -4.05 -16.51
C VAL A 146 -0.72 -5.55 -16.68
N LYS A 147 0.29 -6.39 -16.47
CA LYS A 147 0.19 -7.85 -16.60
C LYS A 147 -0.58 -8.51 -15.45
N ILE A 148 -0.71 -7.82 -14.32
CA ILE A 148 -1.33 -8.37 -13.11
C ILE A 148 -2.85 -8.20 -13.20
N ASN A 149 -3.57 -9.32 -13.06
CA ASN A 149 -5.02 -9.33 -12.85
C ASN A 149 -5.32 -9.58 -11.37
N VAL A 150 -6.27 -8.81 -10.83
CA VAL A 150 -6.69 -8.91 -9.43
C VAL A 150 -8.20 -9.10 -9.31
N PRO A 151 -8.69 -9.68 -8.20
CA PRO A 151 -10.13 -9.76 -7.94
C PRO A 151 -10.77 -8.37 -7.93
N GLY A 152 -11.77 -8.20 -8.79
CA GLY A 152 -12.57 -6.99 -8.96
C GLY A 152 -13.75 -6.96 -7.99
N HIS A 153 -14.95 -7.01 -8.54
CA HIS A 153 -16.21 -7.06 -7.80
C HIS A 153 -16.71 -8.51 -7.67
N LEU A 154 -17.46 -8.75 -6.60
CA LEU A 154 -18.23 -9.97 -6.42
C LEU A 154 -19.32 -10.03 -7.50
N VAL A 155 -19.29 -11.06 -8.34
CA VAL A 155 -20.35 -11.34 -9.30
C VAL A 155 -21.44 -12.10 -8.54
N GLU A 156 -22.51 -11.41 -8.18
CA GLU A 156 -23.65 -12.05 -7.53
C GLU A 156 -24.26 -13.10 -8.48
N SER A 157 -24.07 -14.38 -8.16
CA SER A 157 -24.53 -15.48 -9.03
C SER A 157 -26.02 -15.80 -8.86
N THR A 158 -26.73 -15.18 -7.91
CA THR A 158 -28.15 -15.46 -7.67
C THR A 158 -28.93 -14.24 -7.19
N VAL A 159 -30.08 -13.98 -7.83
CA VAL A 159 -31.08 -12.98 -7.38
C VAL A 159 -31.66 -13.42 -6.02
N GLY A 160 -31.33 -12.70 -4.95
CA GLY A 160 -31.90 -12.89 -3.60
C GLY A 160 -30.88 -12.91 -2.47
N ILE A 161 -31.36 -12.92 -1.22
CA ILE A 161 -30.51 -12.96 -0.02
C ILE A 161 -29.69 -14.26 -0.01
N THR A 162 -28.37 -14.13 -0.19
CA THR A 162 -27.43 -15.25 -0.10
C THR A 162 -27.08 -15.50 1.36
N THR A 163 -27.61 -16.57 1.92
CA THR A 163 -27.28 -17.02 3.28
C THR A 163 -25.98 -17.84 3.28
N ARG A 164 -25.26 -17.88 4.41
CA ARG A 164 -23.97 -18.59 4.57
C ARG A 164 -23.98 -20.07 4.16
N SER A 165 -25.14 -20.72 4.15
CA SER A 165 -25.30 -22.10 3.68
C SER A 165 -25.39 -22.21 2.15
N LYS A 166 -25.89 -21.17 1.46
CA LYS A 166 -25.96 -21.11 -0.02
C LYS A 166 -24.60 -20.80 -0.65
N SER A 167 -23.80 -19.92 -0.06
CA SER A 167 -22.45 -19.58 -0.55
C SER A 167 -21.41 -20.71 -0.35
N LYS A 168 -21.74 -21.74 0.44
CA LYS A 168 -20.96 -23.00 0.47
C LYS A 168 -21.26 -23.92 -0.72
N LEU A 169 -22.44 -23.81 -1.33
CA LEU A 169 -22.89 -24.67 -2.42
C LEU A 169 -22.58 -24.06 -3.79
N VAL A 170 -22.59 -22.72 -3.90
CA VAL A 170 -22.12 -21.98 -5.07
C VAL A 170 -21.04 -21.01 -4.58
N PRO A 171 -19.75 -21.28 -4.86
CA PRO A 171 -18.68 -20.40 -4.43
C PRO A 171 -18.82 -19.03 -5.11
N ASP A 172 -18.58 -17.98 -4.32
CA ASP A 172 -18.54 -16.59 -4.75
C ASP A 172 -17.65 -16.42 -5.99
N GLN A 173 -18.23 -16.03 -7.12
CA GLN A 173 -17.47 -15.74 -8.33
C GLN A 173 -16.98 -14.31 -8.27
N TRP A 174 -15.66 -14.13 -8.38
CA TRP A 174 -15.05 -12.81 -8.46
C TRP A 174 -14.76 -12.47 -9.90
N SER A 175 -15.12 -11.27 -10.32
CA SER A 175 -14.62 -10.74 -11.59
C SER A 175 -13.11 -10.54 -11.50
N TRP A 176 -12.42 -10.67 -12.63
CA TRP A 176 -10.99 -10.38 -12.73
C TRP A 176 -10.83 -9.09 -13.51
N MET A 177 -9.98 -8.19 -13.03
CA MET A 177 -9.71 -6.93 -13.71
C MET A 177 -8.22 -6.57 -13.70
N PRO A 178 -7.74 -5.80 -14.69
CA PRO A 178 -6.38 -5.30 -14.70
C PRO A 178 -6.08 -4.47 -13.45
N LEU A 179 -4.90 -4.68 -12.87
CA LEU A 179 -4.45 -4.00 -11.66
C LEU A 179 -4.50 -2.47 -11.76
N PRO A 180 -4.06 -1.82 -12.86
CA PRO A 180 -4.14 -0.35 -12.96
C PRO A 180 -5.58 0.16 -12.81
N THR A 181 -6.54 -0.55 -13.42
CA THR A 181 -7.96 -0.23 -13.32
C THR A 181 -8.47 -0.41 -11.90
N LYS A 182 -8.06 -1.48 -11.19
CA LYS A 182 -8.44 -1.69 -9.78
C LYS A 182 -7.88 -0.57 -8.89
N ILE A 183 -6.64 -0.16 -9.10
CA ILE A 183 -6.04 0.93 -8.32
C ILE A 183 -6.80 2.23 -8.58
N LEU A 184 -7.12 2.56 -9.83
CA LEU A 184 -7.92 3.74 -10.16
C LEU A 184 -9.28 3.72 -9.48
N ALA A 185 -9.97 2.57 -9.48
CA ALA A 185 -11.25 2.41 -8.78
C ALA A 185 -11.09 2.67 -7.27
N LEU A 186 -10.08 2.07 -6.62
CA LEU A 186 -9.81 2.30 -5.20
C LEU A 186 -9.51 3.77 -4.86
N LEU A 187 -8.79 4.48 -5.74
CA LEU A 187 -8.53 5.92 -5.57
C LEU A 187 -9.81 6.74 -5.71
N ALA A 188 -10.66 6.40 -6.68
CA ALA A 188 -11.94 7.08 -6.91
C ALA A 188 -12.93 6.83 -5.75
N ASP A 189 -13.07 5.59 -5.30
CA ASP A 189 -13.92 5.21 -4.16
C ASP A 189 -13.49 5.98 -2.90
N MET A 190 -12.19 6.06 -2.63
CA MET A 190 -11.66 6.84 -1.51
C MET A 190 -11.98 8.33 -1.65
N LEU A 191 -11.91 8.90 -2.85
CA LEU A 191 -12.27 10.30 -3.06
C LEU A 191 -13.77 10.56 -2.82
N ILE A 192 -14.64 9.64 -3.21
CA ILE A 192 -16.08 9.69 -2.94
C ILE A 192 -16.33 9.64 -1.44
N GLU A 193 -15.74 8.67 -0.74
CA GLU A 193 -15.89 8.51 0.71
C GLU A 193 -15.45 9.76 1.48
N ILE A 194 -14.31 10.38 1.12
CA ILE A 194 -13.88 11.63 1.78
C ILE A 194 -14.87 12.76 1.53
N LYS A 195 -15.41 12.87 0.32
CA LYS A 195 -16.40 13.91 -0.01
C LYS A 195 -17.68 13.72 0.77
N GLU A 196 -18.18 12.49 0.88
CA GLU A 196 -19.38 12.18 1.67
C GLU A 196 -19.17 12.51 3.15
N GLN A 197 -18.02 12.16 3.73
CA GLN A 197 -17.69 12.53 5.12
C GLN A 197 -17.66 14.04 5.35
N VAL A 198 -17.19 14.83 4.37
CA VAL A 198 -17.18 16.30 4.45
C VAL A 198 -18.59 16.88 4.35
N LEU A 199 -19.45 16.32 3.48
CA LEU A 199 -20.84 16.77 3.33
C LEU A 199 -21.69 16.50 4.59
N VAL A 200 -21.39 15.43 5.33
CA VAL A 200 -22.06 15.12 6.60
C VAL A 200 -21.51 15.98 7.75
N ALA A 201 -20.24 16.39 7.68
CA ALA A 201 -19.63 17.26 8.69
C ALA A 201 -20.04 18.74 8.60
N ASP A 202 -20.73 19.15 7.52
CA ASP A 202 -21.26 20.52 7.36
C ASP A 202 -22.62 20.71 8.09
N ASP A 203 -23.14 19.66 8.74
CA ASP A 203 -24.36 19.72 9.58
C ASP A 203 -24.04 19.60 11.10
N GLU A 204 -22.80 19.29 11.48
CA GLU A 204 -22.33 19.31 12.88
C GLU A 204 -20.89 19.86 12.97
N ASP A 205 -20.82 21.18 13.11
CA ASP A 205 -19.60 21.96 13.32
C ASP A 205 -18.96 21.59 14.68
N SER A 206 -18.00 20.65 14.74
CA SER A 206 -17.05 20.50 15.88
C SER A 206 -15.88 19.53 15.62
N ASP A 207 -14.66 20.02 15.89
CA ASP A 207 -13.50 19.28 16.44
C ASP A 207 -12.23 19.01 15.58
N TRP A 208 -12.02 19.69 14.45
CA TRP A 208 -10.76 19.54 13.68
C TRP A 208 -9.68 20.63 13.92
N LYS A 209 -9.86 21.53 14.89
CA LYS A 209 -8.90 22.63 15.14
C LYS A 209 -7.78 22.34 16.15
N LYS A 210 -7.74 21.17 16.80
CA LYS A 210 -6.86 20.94 17.97
C LYS A 210 -5.56 20.14 17.76
N PHE A 211 -5.13 19.90 16.53
CA PHE A 211 -3.87 19.16 16.26
C PHE A 211 -2.74 19.99 15.64
N LYS A 212 -2.76 21.32 15.87
CA LYS A 212 -1.68 22.22 15.44
C LYS A 212 -0.81 22.61 16.63
N MET A 213 0.04 21.70 17.12
CA MET A 213 1.25 22.12 17.85
C MET A 213 2.35 21.05 17.81
N GLU A 214 3.58 21.55 17.64
CA GLU A 214 4.89 20.87 17.55
C GLU A 214 5.23 20.13 16.25
N MET A 215 5.73 20.90 15.27
CA MET A 215 6.51 20.37 14.13
C MET A 215 7.80 21.19 13.97
N THR A 216 8.88 20.74 14.60
CA THR A 216 10.23 21.25 14.30
C THR A 216 11.09 20.08 13.82
N LYS A 217 11.59 20.22 12.58
CA LYS A 217 12.39 19.28 11.73
C LYS A 217 11.58 18.22 10.96
N MET A 218 11.05 18.61 9.79
CA MET A 218 10.41 17.72 8.81
C MET A 218 11.44 16.98 7.94
N THR A 219 11.56 15.67 8.12
CA THR A 219 12.03 14.74 7.07
C THR A 219 10.94 14.50 6.03
N LYS A 220 11.29 14.10 4.79
CA LYS A 220 10.35 13.78 3.68
C LYS A 220 9.19 12.85 4.09
N THR A 221 9.40 12.02 5.11
CA THR A 221 8.43 11.10 5.70
C THR A 221 7.26 11.77 6.44
N CYS A 222 7.39 13.06 6.80
CA CYS A 222 6.40 13.85 7.52
C CYS A 222 5.34 14.52 6.62
N TYR A 223 5.63 14.71 5.33
CA TYR A 223 4.71 15.38 4.41
C TYR A 223 3.37 14.66 4.30
N ILE A 224 3.37 13.32 4.30
CA ILE A 224 2.14 12.53 4.12
C ILE A 224 1.12 12.77 5.24
N ARG A 225 1.57 13.09 6.47
CA ARG A 225 0.63 13.44 7.56
C ARG A 225 -0.16 14.71 7.23
N LEU A 226 0.50 15.68 6.61
CA LEU A 226 -0.03 17.01 6.28
C LEU A 226 -0.77 17.05 4.95
N ILE A 227 -0.67 16.01 4.12
CA ILE A 227 -1.38 15.94 2.83
C ILE A 227 -2.90 16.01 3.07
N ASN A 228 -3.56 16.93 2.36
CA ASN A 228 -5.00 16.83 2.12
C ASN A 228 -5.23 15.72 1.09
N LEU A 229 -5.80 14.60 1.54
CA LEU A 229 -5.91 13.41 0.72
C LEU A 229 -6.84 13.61 -0.48
N ALA A 230 -7.95 14.33 -0.31
CA ALA A 230 -8.88 14.62 -1.39
C ALA A 230 -8.23 15.46 -2.48
N SER A 231 -7.52 16.54 -2.11
CA SER A 231 -6.77 17.36 -3.08
C SER A 231 -5.73 16.53 -3.81
N TYR A 232 -4.92 15.77 -3.06
CA TYR A 232 -3.87 14.94 -3.64
C TYR A 232 -4.41 13.93 -4.66
N VAL A 233 -5.47 13.20 -4.31
CA VAL A 233 -6.09 12.20 -5.20
C VAL A 233 -6.74 12.87 -6.40
N THR A 234 -7.42 14.00 -6.22
CA THR A 234 -8.01 14.77 -7.32
C THR A 234 -6.94 15.24 -8.31
N ASP A 235 -5.89 15.88 -7.80
CA ASP A 235 -4.76 16.37 -8.61
C ASP A 235 -4.02 15.24 -9.30
N PHE A 236 -3.91 14.08 -8.65
CA PHE A 236 -3.35 12.88 -9.25
C PHE A 236 -4.21 12.38 -10.41
N LEU A 237 -5.52 12.19 -10.20
CA LEU A 237 -6.43 11.66 -11.23
C LEU A 237 -6.51 12.57 -12.46
N ILE A 238 -6.53 13.90 -12.28
CA ILE A 238 -6.50 14.87 -13.39
C ILE A 238 -5.22 14.71 -14.20
N ARG A 239 -4.05 14.74 -13.53
CA ARG A 239 -2.75 14.62 -14.20
C ARG A 239 -2.57 13.27 -14.89
N PHE A 240 -3.03 12.20 -14.26
CA PHE A 240 -2.98 10.86 -14.81
C PHE A 240 -3.82 10.76 -16.10
N SER A 241 -5.05 11.30 -16.08
CA SER A 241 -5.94 11.35 -17.25
C SER A 241 -5.40 12.19 -18.40
N ASP A 242 -4.83 13.36 -18.11
CA ASP A 242 -4.28 14.24 -19.14
C ASP A 242 -3.03 13.66 -19.80
N SER A 243 -2.22 12.95 -19.03
CA SER A 243 -1.05 12.24 -19.55
C SER A 243 -1.47 11.13 -20.51
N ASP A 244 -2.54 10.38 -20.23
CA ASP A 244 -3.05 9.34 -21.15
C ASP A 244 -3.59 9.93 -22.46
N ARG A 245 -4.26 11.09 -22.39
CA ARG A 245 -4.70 11.83 -23.59
C ARG A 245 -3.51 12.24 -24.46
N GLN A 246 -2.44 12.77 -23.87
CA GLN A 246 -1.25 13.18 -24.63
C GLN A 246 -0.54 11.99 -25.28
N PHE A 247 -0.46 10.84 -24.58
CA PHE A 247 0.07 9.61 -25.17
C PHE A 247 -0.76 9.16 -26.39
N LEU A 248 -2.10 9.16 -26.31
CA LEU A 248 -2.97 8.80 -27.44
C LEU A 248 -2.86 9.76 -28.64
N ILE A 249 -2.69 11.06 -28.40
CA ILE A 249 -2.53 12.07 -29.47
C ILE A 249 -1.21 11.90 -30.22
N ILE A 250 -0.12 11.56 -29.52
CA ILE A 250 1.20 11.33 -30.15
C ILE A 250 1.16 10.08 -31.03
N TYR A 251 0.51 8.99 -30.58
CA TYR A 251 0.43 7.74 -31.34
C TYR A 251 -0.55 7.76 -32.52
N THR A 252 -1.50 8.69 -32.54
CA THR A 252 -2.45 8.87 -33.67
C THR A 252 -1.99 9.90 -34.71
N SER A 253 -0.89 10.61 -34.43
CA SER A 253 -0.27 11.60 -35.32
C SER A 253 0.96 11.05 -36.07
N ILE A 254 1.16 9.72 -36.05
CA ILE A 254 2.17 8.96 -36.82
C ILE A 254 1.43 8.03 -37.77
#